data_AF-A0A354C132-F1
#
_entry.id   AF-A0A354C132-F1
#
_cell.length_a   1.000
_cell.length_b   1.000
_cell.length_c   1.000
_cell.angle_alpha   90.00
_cell.angle_beta   90.00
_cell.angle_gamma   90.00
#
_symmetry.space_group_name_H-M   'P 1'
#
loop_
_entity.id
_entity.type
_entity.pdbx_description
1 polymer ?
#
loop_
_entity_poly.entity_id
_entity_poly.type
_entity_poly.pdbx_seq_one_letter_code
_entity_poly.pdbx_strand_id
1 'polypeptide(L)'
;MINNKLGKFFGPSASYTGYFMIAGGLVALTYSPISLTLVIPGMFMAFTYNGTLIDTEERRIKPYTALFGIYRAGKWISTEQFIRFSIIKATKKYTTHSRGSVRLDMSRSDIELVLTIKSSKEKVVLKRFANFIDARKEMEDMTLIIFPEHNKTD
;
A
#
# COMPACT_ATOMS: atom_id res chain seq x y z
N MET A 1 -10.69 -5.25 14.14
CA MET A 1 -10.15 -4.98 12.78
C MET A 1 -8.86 -4.15 12.84
N ILE A 2 -7.80 -4.58 12.16
CA ILE A 2 -6.51 -3.88 12.07
C ILE A 2 -6.35 -3.27 10.68
N ASN A 3 -5.95 -2.01 10.58
CA ASN A 3 -5.75 -1.31 9.30
C ASN A 3 -4.29 -0.91 9.11
N ASN A 4 -3.61 -1.56 8.17
CA ASN A 4 -2.23 -1.27 7.82
C ASN A 4 -2.16 -0.46 6.53
N LYS A 5 -1.64 0.77 6.61
CA LYS A 5 -1.36 1.60 5.43
C LYS A 5 -0.01 1.21 4.84
N LEU A 6 -0.01 0.79 3.58
CA LEU A 6 1.20 0.37 2.86
C LEU A 6 1.91 1.54 2.17
N GLY A 7 1.23 2.67 1.97
CA GLY A 7 1.78 3.89 1.38
C GLY A 7 1.05 4.36 0.13
N LYS A 8 1.54 5.46 -0.47
CA LYS A 8 0.93 6.08 -1.65
C LYS A 8 0.95 5.14 -2.86
N PHE A 9 -0.13 5.13 -3.65
CA PHE A 9 -0.25 4.28 -4.84
C PHE A 9 0.74 4.70 -5.93
N PHE A 10 0.77 6.00 -6.25
CA PHE A 10 1.59 6.56 -7.34
C PHE A 10 3.04 6.87 -6.93
N GLY A 11 3.45 6.51 -5.71
CA GLY A 11 4.78 6.83 -5.19
C GLY A 11 4.96 8.31 -4.83
N PRO A 12 6.16 8.70 -4.36
CA PRO A 12 6.41 10.05 -3.85
C PRO A 12 6.33 11.11 -4.94
N SER A 13 7.02 10.93 -6.09
CA SER A 13 7.10 11.94 -7.15
C SER A 13 5.72 12.35 -7.69
N ALA A 14 4.87 11.38 -8.04
CA ALA A 14 3.54 11.66 -8.55
C ALA A 14 2.59 12.21 -7.46
N SER A 15 2.76 11.82 -6.19
CA SER A 15 2.01 12.42 -5.09
C SER A 15 2.34 13.91 -4.95
N TYR A 16 3.61 14.30 -5.09
CA TYR A 16 4.02 15.70 -5.10
C TYR A 16 3.43 16.47 -6.27
N THR A 17 3.50 15.92 -7.50
CA THR A 17 2.83 16.52 -8.67
C THR A 17 1.33 16.70 -8.41
N GLY A 18 0.67 15.73 -7.77
CA GLY A 18 -0.73 15.84 -7.37
C GLY A 18 -0.99 17.03 -6.46
N TYR A 19 -0.17 17.25 -5.42
CA TYR A 19 -0.31 18.42 -4.54
C TYR A 19 -0.13 19.74 -5.29
N PHE A 20 0.83 19.82 -6.23
CA PHE A 20 1.03 21.00 -7.06
C PHE A 20 -0.17 21.26 -7.99
N MET A 21 -0.73 20.22 -8.60
CA MET A 21 -1.93 20.34 -9.44
C MET A 21 -3.14 20.83 -8.64
N ILE A 22 -3.32 20.37 -7.41
CA ILE A 22 -4.38 20.85 -6.52
C ILE A 22 -4.17 22.32 -6.20
N ALA A 23 -2.96 22.71 -5.78
CA ALA A 23 -2.66 24.10 -5.41
C ALA A 23 -2.88 25.05 -6.59
N GLY A 24 -2.33 24.72 -7.77
CA GLY A 24 -2.53 25.51 -8.99
C GLY A 24 -3.99 25.53 -9.45
N GLY A 25 -4.68 24.39 -9.36
CA GLY A 25 -6.09 24.28 -9.73
C GLY A 25 -7.00 25.11 -8.81
N LEU A 26 -6.73 25.15 -7.51
CA LEU A 26 -7.49 25.98 -6.56
C LEU A 26 -7.31 27.48 -6.82
N VAL A 27 -6.10 27.92 -7.17
CA VAL A 27 -5.86 29.32 -7.58
C VAL A 27 -6.62 29.64 -8.87
N ALA A 28 -6.53 28.75 -9.86
CA ALA A 28 -7.21 28.91 -11.15
C ALA A 28 -8.76 28.87 -11.03
N LEU A 29 -9.30 28.23 -9.98
CA LEU A 29 -10.74 28.16 -9.71
C LEU A 29 -11.37 29.52 -9.47
N THR A 30 -10.60 30.48 -8.97
CA THR A 30 -11.07 31.86 -8.80
C THR A 30 -11.36 32.57 -10.12
N TYR A 31 -10.76 32.11 -11.22
CA TYR A 31 -10.89 32.71 -12.55
C TYR A 31 -11.79 31.90 -13.49
N SER A 32 -11.79 30.57 -13.38
CA SER A 32 -12.59 29.73 -14.26
C SER A 32 -12.96 28.40 -13.61
N PRO A 33 -14.22 27.93 -13.74
CA PRO A 33 -14.66 26.63 -13.25
C PRO A 33 -14.01 25.46 -14.00
N ILE A 34 -13.44 25.68 -15.19
CA ILE A 34 -12.73 24.65 -15.98
C ILE A 34 -11.49 24.11 -15.24
N SER A 35 -10.93 24.88 -14.31
CA SER A 35 -9.80 24.46 -13.46
C SER A 35 -10.10 23.23 -12.59
N LEU A 36 -11.38 22.84 -12.41
CA LEU A 36 -11.75 21.59 -11.75
C LEU A 36 -11.12 20.36 -12.42
N THR A 37 -10.92 20.43 -13.74
CA THR A 37 -10.26 19.40 -14.53
C THR A 37 -8.79 19.18 -14.12
N LEU A 38 -8.16 20.15 -13.46
CA LEU A 38 -6.81 20.03 -12.90
C LEU A 38 -6.83 19.54 -11.45
N VAL A 39 -7.81 20.00 -10.66
CA VAL A 39 -7.95 19.63 -9.24
C VAL A 39 -8.29 18.15 -9.06
N ILE A 40 -9.24 17.62 -9.85
CA ILE A 40 -9.70 16.24 -9.74
C ILE A 40 -8.56 15.22 -9.92
N PRO A 41 -7.78 15.24 -11.03
CA PRO A 41 -6.66 14.30 -11.18
C PRO A 41 -5.55 14.57 -10.16
N GLY A 42 -5.33 15.82 -9.75
CA GLY A 42 -4.39 16.15 -8.67
C GLY A 42 -4.79 15.48 -7.35
N MET A 43 -6.07 15.57 -6.98
CA MET A 43 -6.64 14.92 -5.79
C MET A 43 -6.53 13.40 -5.88
N PHE A 44 -6.78 12.83 -7.06
CA PHE A 44 -6.61 11.41 -7.30
C PHE A 44 -5.16 10.96 -7.07
N MET A 45 -4.17 11.66 -7.64
CA MET A 45 -2.76 11.30 -7.47
C MET A 45 -2.27 11.52 -6.03
N ALA A 46 -2.67 12.62 -5.41
CA ALA A 46 -2.20 13.00 -4.08
C ALA A 46 -2.78 12.10 -2.99
N PHE A 47 -4.08 11.78 -3.03
CA PHE A 47 -4.75 11.10 -1.92
C PHE A 47 -4.95 9.60 -2.12
N THR A 48 -4.66 9.05 -3.30
CA THR A 48 -4.79 7.60 -3.50
C THR A 48 -3.66 6.83 -2.82
N TYR A 49 -4.03 5.93 -1.90
CA TYR A 49 -3.08 5.10 -1.15
C TYR A 49 -3.52 3.64 -1.08
N ASN A 50 -2.55 2.76 -0.86
CA ASN A 50 -2.77 1.33 -0.66
C ASN A 50 -2.70 0.97 0.81
N GLY A 51 -3.48 -0.01 1.20
CA GLY A 51 -3.46 -0.60 2.53
C GLY A 51 -4.00 -2.02 2.54
N THR A 52 -3.92 -2.64 3.70
CA THR A 52 -4.47 -3.96 3.96
C THR A 52 -5.26 -3.91 5.25
N LEU A 53 -6.52 -4.30 5.17
CA LEU A 53 -7.40 -4.50 6.32
C LEU A 53 -7.33 -5.95 6.74
N ILE A 54 -7.12 -6.19 8.02
CA ILE A 54 -7.10 -7.52 8.63
C ILE A 54 -8.27 -7.57 9.60
N ASP A 55 -9.18 -8.50 9.35
CA ASP A 55 -10.27 -8.84 10.23
C ASP A 55 -9.94 -10.13 10.97
N THR A 56 -9.64 -9.99 12.26
CA THR A 56 -9.30 -11.10 13.14
C THR A 56 -10.54 -11.87 13.61
N GLU A 57 -11.71 -11.22 13.66
CA GLU A 57 -12.95 -11.83 14.13
C GLU A 57 -13.53 -12.75 13.06
N GLU A 58 -13.66 -12.23 11.83
CA GLU A 58 -14.16 -13.02 10.70
C GLU A 58 -13.06 -13.81 9.96
N ARG A 59 -11.80 -13.68 10.38
CA ARG A 59 -10.63 -14.32 9.76
C ARG A 59 -10.54 -14.01 8.26
N ARG A 60 -10.56 -12.71 7.92
CA ARG A 60 -10.54 -12.23 6.52
C ARG A 60 -9.53 -11.11 6.36
N ILE A 61 -8.93 -11.04 5.17
CA ILE A 61 -7.95 -10.02 4.81
C ILE A 61 -8.43 -9.33 3.53
N LYS A 62 -8.44 -8.00 3.53
CA LYS A 62 -8.81 -7.18 2.38
C LYS A 62 -7.66 -6.25 2.01
N PRO A 63 -6.83 -6.61 1.02
CA PRO A 63 -6.02 -5.62 0.34
C PRO A 63 -6.96 -4.60 -0.31
N TYR A 64 -6.70 -3.31 -0.07
CA TYR A 64 -7.52 -2.24 -0.59
C TYR A 64 -6.68 -1.09 -1.15
N THR A 65 -7.25 -0.45 -2.16
CA THR A 65 -6.82 0.83 -2.71
C THR A 65 -7.85 1.88 -2.31
N ALA A 66 -7.45 2.86 -1.51
CA ALA A 66 -8.30 3.99 -1.14
C ALA A 66 -8.25 5.05 -2.24
N LEU A 67 -9.22 5.05 -3.14
CA LEU A 67 -9.38 6.05 -4.20
C LEU A 67 -9.75 7.39 -3.57
N PHE A 68 -9.01 8.46 -3.93
CA PHE A 68 -9.14 9.80 -3.35
C PHE A 68 -9.01 9.83 -1.81
N GLY A 69 -8.54 8.74 -1.19
CA GLY A 69 -8.51 8.57 0.26
C GLY A 69 -9.86 8.25 0.92
N ILE A 70 -10.97 8.26 0.16
CA ILE A 70 -12.34 8.08 0.67
C ILE A 70 -12.82 6.65 0.42
N TYR A 71 -12.80 6.22 -0.85
CA TYR A 71 -13.40 4.94 -1.25
C TYR A 71 -12.37 3.81 -1.24
N ARG A 72 -12.52 2.84 -0.33
CA ARG A 72 -11.62 1.68 -0.22
C ARG A 72 -12.08 0.54 -1.14
N ALA A 73 -11.56 0.52 -2.36
CA ALA A 73 -11.79 -0.55 -3.33
C ALA A 73 -10.90 -1.76 -3.00
N GLY A 74 -11.48 -2.94 -2.80
CA GLY A 74 -10.75 -4.17 -2.50
C GLY A 74 -11.67 -5.36 -2.27
N LYS A 75 -11.15 -6.57 -2.43
CA LYS A 75 -11.90 -7.82 -2.20
C LYS A 75 -11.49 -8.44 -0.86
N TRP A 76 -12.46 -8.98 -0.13
CA TRP A 76 -12.21 -9.77 1.06
C TRP A 76 -11.74 -11.17 0.65
N ILE A 77 -10.68 -11.64 1.29
CA ILE A 77 -10.06 -12.95 1.07
C ILE A 77 -10.04 -13.68 2.42
N SER A 78 -10.57 -14.90 2.49
CA SER A 78 -10.54 -15.71 3.73
C SER A 78 -9.10 -16.08 4.10
N THR A 79 -8.77 -16.11 5.39
CA THR A 79 -7.43 -16.50 5.85
C THR A 79 -7.07 -17.95 5.48
N GLU A 80 -8.07 -18.81 5.31
CA GLU A 80 -7.92 -20.22 4.89
C GLU A 80 -7.30 -20.35 3.49
N GLN A 81 -7.45 -19.33 2.66
CA GLN A 81 -6.86 -19.29 1.33
C GLN A 81 -5.37 -18.96 1.37
N PHE A 82 -4.78 -18.64 2.52
CA PHE A 82 -3.34 -18.34 2.61
C PHE A 82 -2.57 -19.54 3.15
N ILE A 83 -1.40 -19.81 2.56
CA ILE A 83 -0.56 -20.95 2.96
C ILE A 83 0.41 -20.56 4.07
N ARG A 84 1.11 -19.43 3.87
CA ARG A 84 2.24 -19.05 4.72
C ARG A 84 2.47 -17.55 4.71
N PHE A 85 3.03 -17.06 5.81
CA PHE A 85 3.72 -15.79 5.85
C PHE A 85 5.11 -15.92 5.22
N SER A 86 5.58 -14.85 4.60
CA SER A 86 6.92 -14.76 4.04
C SER A 86 7.42 -13.34 4.21
N ILE A 87 8.66 -13.19 4.65
CA ILE A 87 9.33 -11.90 4.72
C ILE A 87 10.15 -11.76 3.45
N ILE A 88 9.89 -10.70 2.69
CA ILE A 88 10.66 -10.39 1.47
C ILE A 88 11.27 -9.00 1.58
N LYS A 89 12.46 -8.83 1.02
CA LYS A 89 13.05 -7.50 0.84
C LYS A 89 12.52 -6.94 -0.48
N ALA A 90 11.68 -5.92 -0.41
CA ALA A 90 11.15 -5.25 -1.59
C ALA A 90 11.93 -3.95 -1.84
N THR A 91 12.66 -3.90 -2.95
CA THR A 91 13.35 -2.68 -3.38
C THR A 91 12.50 -1.98 -4.42
N LYS A 92 11.89 -0.85 -4.06
CA LYS A 92 11.20 0.01 -5.03
C LYS A 92 12.19 1.02 -5.58
N LYS A 93 12.35 1.03 -6.90
CA LYS A 93 13.15 2.02 -7.63
C LYS A 93 12.20 3.02 -8.25
N TYR A 94 12.37 4.30 -7.91
CA TYR A 94 11.67 5.41 -8.53
C TYR A 94 12.68 6.18 -9.39
N THR A 95 12.55 6.11 -10.70
CA THR A 95 13.40 6.84 -11.64
C THR A 95 12.66 8.08 -12.13
N THR A 96 13.24 9.25 -11.88
CA THR A 96 12.72 10.53 -12.39
C THR A 96 13.71 11.11 -13.41
N HIS A 97 13.21 11.48 -14.59
CA HIS A 97 14.00 12.12 -15.64
C HIS A 97 13.87 13.64 -15.56
N SER A 98 14.98 14.34 -15.34
CA SER A 98 15.05 15.81 -15.38
C SER A 98 15.34 16.32 -16.80
N ARG A 99 14.91 17.55 -17.11
CA ARG A 99 15.21 18.26 -18.38
C ARG A 99 16.71 18.45 -18.65
N GLY A 100 17.56 18.33 -17.62
CA GLY A 100 19.02 18.32 -17.75
C GLY A 100 19.64 16.92 -17.94
N SER A 101 18.85 15.89 -18.27
CA SER A 101 19.30 14.50 -18.44
C SER A 101 19.85 13.82 -17.18
N VAL A 102 19.71 14.44 -16.01
CA VAL A 102 20.08 13.85 -14.72
C VAL A 102 19.00 12.85 -14.31
N ARG A 103 19.37 11.57 -14.23
CA ARG A 103 18.52 10.51 -13.66
C ARG A 103 18.62 10.59 -12.14
N LEU A 104 17.51 10.88 -11.49
CA LEU A 104 17.39 10.77 -10.05
C LEU A 104 16.75 9.42 -9.74
N ASP A 105 17.59 8.47 -9.36
CA ASP A 105 17.17 7.14 -8.91
C ASP A 105 17.02 7.14 -7.39
N MET A 106 15.77 7.21 -6.93
CA MET A 106 15.45 6.98 -5.52
C MET A 106 15.13 5.50 -5.32
N SER A 107 16.07 4.75 -4.75
CA SER A 107 15.83 3.37 -4.32
C SER A 107 15.45 3.34 -2.85
N ARG A 108 14.24 2.88 -2.54
CA ARG A 108 13.79 2.61 -1.16
C ARG A 108 13.62 1.10 -0.99
N SER A 109 14.44 0.50 -0.14
CA SER A 109 14.31 -0.90 0.24
C SER A 109 13.57 -0.99 1.56
N ASP A 110 12.34 -1.48 1.52
CA ASP A 110 11.56 -1.79 2.71
C ASP A 110 11.48 -3.31 2.87
N ILE A 111 11.37 -3.79 4.10
CA ILE A 111 11.12 -5.20 4.39
C ILE A 111 9.60 -5.39 4.43
N GLU A 112 9.07 -6.24 3.58
CA GLU A 112 7.63 -6.47 3.45
C GLU A 112 7.26 -7.82 4.05
N LEU A 113 6.28 -7.80 4.96
CA LEU A 113 5.61 -9.01 5.42
C LEU A 113 4.47 -9.32 4.46
N VAL A 114 4.50 -10.52 3.89
CA VAL A 114 3.63 -10.92 2.78
C VAL A 114 2.95 -12.25 3.07
N LEU A 115 1.67 -12.36 2.74
CA LEU A 115 0.95 -13.63 2.71
C LEU A 115 0.87 -14.17 1.28
N THR A 116 1.09 -15.47 1.14
CA THR A 116 0.95 -16.17 -0.15
C THR A 116 -0.38 -16.91 -0.20
N ILE A 117 -1.14 -16.69 -1.27
CA ILE A 117 -2.43 -17.35 -1.50
C ILE A 117 -2.19 -18.79 -2.00
N LYS A 118 -3.05 -19.73 -1.60
CA LYS A 118 -3.03 -21.15 -1.97
C LYS A 118 -3.54 -21.37 -3.39
N SER A 119 -4.61 -20.68 -3.74
CA SER A 119 -5.24 -20.75 -5.05
C SER A 119 -4.44 -20.08 -6.18
N SER A 120 -3.53 -19.16 -5.84
CA SER A 120 -2.78 -18.37 -6.81
C SER A 120 -1.43 -17.98 -6.22
N LYS A 121 -0.35 -17.95 -7.01
CA LYS A 121 0.96 -17.43 -6.57
C LYS A 121 0.98 -15.92 -6.25
N GLU A 122 -0.19 -15.30 -6.16
CA GLU A 122 -0.36 -13.92 -5.72
C GLU A 122 0.07 -13.74 -4.26
N LYS A 123 0.59 -12.54 -4.02
CA LYS A 123 1.25 -12.14 -2.78
C LYS A 123 0.55 -10.90 -2.27
N VAL A 124 0.00 -10.97 -1.05
CA VAL A 124 -0.65 -9.84 -0.39
C VAL A 124 0.28 -9.27 0.66
N VAL A 125 0.66 -8.00 0.48
CA VAL A 125 1.50 -7.30 1.45
C VAL A 125 0.65 -6.88 2.65
N LEU A 126 1.05 -7.27 3.85
CA LEU A 126 0.36 -6.91 5.10
C LEU A 126 0.85 -5.59 5.65
N LYS A 127 2.17 -5.48 5.79
CA LYS A 127 2.83 -4.38 6.48
C LYS A 127 4.27 -4.26 5.99
N ARG A 128 4.80 -3.05 6.08
CA ARG A 128 6.19 -2.72 5.74
C ARG A 128 6.94 -2.37 7.02
N PHE A 129 8.19 -2.81 7.09
CA PHE A 129 9.09 -2.60 8.21
C PHE A 129 10.42 -2.07 7.70
N ALA A 130 11.10 -1.28 8.54
CA ALA A 130 12.46 -0.83 8.27
C ALA A 130 13.47 -1.97 8.53
N ASN A 131 13.20 -2.81 9.53
CA ASN A 131 14.11 -3.84 10.01
C ASN A 131 13.51 -5.25 9.90
N PHE A 132 14.40 -6.24 9.75
CA PHE A 132 14.01 -7.65 9.65
C PHE A 132 13.52 -8.20 10.99
N ILE A 133 14.11 -7.73 12.10
CA ILE A 133 13.77 -8.17 13.45
C ILE A 133 12.31 -7.81 13.77
N ASP A 134 11.92 -6.57 13.49
CA ASP A 134 10.54 -6.11 13.71
C ASP A 134 9.54 -6.89 12.84
N ALA A 135 9.91 -7.14 11.58
CA ALA A 135 9.08 -7.92 10.66
C ALA A 135 8.91 -9.37 11.13
N ARG A 136 9.96 -9.98 11.69
CA ARG A 136 9.93 -11.35 12.22
C ARG A 136 9.07 -11.44 13.47
N LYS A 137 9.24 -10.50 14.40
CA LYS A 137 8.44 -10.45 15.64
C LYS A 137 6.94 -10.36 15.32
N GLU A 138 6.57 -9.44 14.42
CA GLU A 138 5.16 -9.30 14.06
C GLU A 138 4.63 -10.48 13.24
N MET A 139 5.48 -11.14 12.44
CA MET A 139 5.10 -12.38 11.77
C MET A 139 4.77 -13.49 12.78
N GLU A 140 5.57 -13.64 13.84
CA GLU A 140 5.32 -14.63 14.90
C GLU A 140 4.00 -14.32 15.63
N ASP A 141 3.77 -13.06 16.01
CA ASP A 141 2.52 -12.61 16.62
C ASP A 141 1.29 -12.87 15.72
N MET A 142 1.40 -12.53 14.42
CA MET A 142 0.30 -12.72 13.47
C MET A 142 0.05 -14.20 13.14
N THR A 143 1.08 -15.04 13.15
CA THR A 143 0.95 -16.48 12.88
C THR A 143 0.11 -17.15 13.95
N LEU A 144 0.31 -16.79 15.22
CA LEU A 144 -0.49 -17.32 16.35
C LEU A 144 -1.97 -16.94 16.24
N ILE A 145 -2.25 -15.73 15.77
CA ILE A 145 -3.62 -15.20 15.66
C ILE A 145 -4.35 -15.80 14.44
N ILE A 146 -3.65 -15.95 13.31
CA ILE A 146 -4.27 -16.29 12.01
C ILE A 146 -4.23 -17.80 11.71
N PHE A 147 -3.21 -18.52 12.21
CA PHE A 147 -3.05 -19.97 12.03
C PHE A 147 -2.90 -20.71 13.38
N PRO A 148 -3.94 -20.70 14.24
CA PRO A 148 -3.87 -21.34 15.55
C PRO A 148 -3.69 -22.87 15.50
N GLU A 149 -3.98 -23.52 14.36
CA GLU A 149 -3.89 -24.98 14.21
C GLU A 149 -2.47 -25.50 13.98
N HIS A 150 -1.52 -24.66 13.57
CA HIS A 150 -0.14 -25.12 13.29
C HIS A 150 0.70 -25.36 14.56
N ASN A 151 0.16 -25.05 15.75
CA ASN A 151 0.85 -25.13 17.03
C ASN A 151 0.29 -26.25 17.95
N LYS A 152 -0.49 -27.19 17.40
CA LYS A 152 -1.02 -28.36 18.14
C LYS A 152 -0.35 -29.69 17.79
N THR A 153 0.66 -29.67 16.94
CA THR A 153 1.46 -30.86 16.59
C THR A 153 2.91 -30.47 16.60
N ASP A 154 3.47 -30.38 17.81
CA ASP A 154 4.82 -30.81 18.18
C ASP A 154 4.94 -30.78 19.71
#